data_AF-A0A8H6T4Y7-F1
#
_entry.id   AF-A0A8H6T4Y7-F1
#
_cell.length_a   1.000
_cell.length_b   1.000
_cell.length_c   1.000
_cell.angle_alpha   90.00
_cell.angle_beta   90.00
_cell.angle_gamma   90.00
#
_symmetry.space_group_name_H-M   'P 1'
#
loop_
_entity.id
_entity.type
_entity.pdbx_description
1 polymer ?
#
loop_
_entity_poly.entity_id
_entity_poly.type
_entity_poly.pdbx_seq_one_letter_code
_entity_poly.pdbx_strand_id
1 'polypeptide(L)'
;MPATRTSKKKTPANKKPREMEAEEQLLGSGEVAAVGSSHEPQLPPENEADQDVPMEEEPSAASTSQTTLTMEERKAKMAELKQRRAASHKANRASLVEESAKAQISARDAARLEKQRKLAEMLRTKADAEEKGEPDAVERAKNWEWTIEENDNWEKKLARKARRADFQFHDDAHAARKRYKKDLDLIKPDLVAYNRQKELAMGLVPGSLTGFNPNDQMIPTAAEQQQAAENLYRDANTLIYGDNKPSEEQIDRVVSKLNRDTEKKAKFSRKRTNEETGDITYINEQNRVFNKKIGRYYDKYTAELRANFERGTAL
;
A
#
# COMPACT_ATOMS: atom_id res chain seq x y z
N MET A 1 -59.83 -1.36 -23.16
CA MET A 1 -59.34 -0.16 -23.86
C MET A 1 -58.03 0.28 -23.23
N PRO A 2 -57.07 0.79 -24.02
CA PRO A 2 -56.07 0.03 -24.81
C PRO A 2 -54.91 -0.46 -23.88
N ALA A 3 -53.71 -0.88 -24.27
CA ALA A 3 -53.05 -1.07 -25.58
C ALA A 3 -52.10 -2.30 -25.51
N THR A 4 -51.62 -2.77 -26.65
CA THR A 4 -50.49 -3.74 -26.75
C THR A 4 -49.17 -3.03 -27.07
N ARG A 5 -48.03 -3.57 -26.61
CA ARG A 5 -46.72 -3.26 -27.20
C ARG A 5 -45.73 -4.40 -27.02
N THR A 6 -45.07 -4.80 -28.11
CA THR A 6 -44.30 -6.05 -28.22
C THR A 6 -42.81 -5.82 -28.50
N SER A 7 -41.95 -6.71 -27.97
CA SER A 7 -40.53 -6.95 -28.35
C SER A 7 -39.54 -5.77 -28.13
N LYS A 8 -38.30 -5.97 -27.69
CA LYS A 8 -37.26 -6.84 -28.28
C LYS A 8 -36.32 -7.41 -27.22
N LYS A 9 -36.05 -8.72 -27.29
CA LYS A 9 -35.08 -9.45 -26.47
C LYS A 9 -33.71 -9.37 -27.15
N LYS A 10 -32.68 -8.84 -26.47
CA LYS A 10 -31.31 -8.75 -27.00
C LYS A 10 -30.46 -9.89 -26.42
N THR A 11 -30.11 -10.87 -27.24
CA THR A 11 -29.19 -11.96 -26.89
C THR A 11 -27.74 -11.46 -26.86
N PRO A 12 -26.94 -11.81 -25.83
CA PRO A 12 -25.49 -11.65 -25.89
C PRO A 12 -24.88 -12.82 -26.68
N ALA A 13 -23.99 -12.50 -27.62
CA ALA A 13 -23.31 -13.51 -28.44
C ALA A 13 -22.14 -14.17 -27.70
N ASN A 14 -21.95 -15.45 -28.01
CA ASN A 14 -20.86 -16.31 -27.54
C ASN A 14 -19.48 -15.73 -27.90
N LYS A 15 -18.53 -15.71 -26.96
CA LYS A 15 -17.11 -15.41 -27.22
C LYS A 15 -16.23 -16.59 -26.80
N LYS A 16 -15.64 -17.27 -27.78
CA LYS A 16 -14.37 -17.98 -27.64
C LYS A 16 -13.25 -17.14 -28.29
N PRO A 17 -11.98 -17.28 -27.85
CA PRO A 17 -10.90 -16.37 -28.22
C PRO A 17 -10.23 -16.78 -29.54
N ARG A 18 -9.54 -15.82 -30.17
CA ARG A 18 -8.47 -16.11 -31.15
C ARG A 18 -7.44 -14.98 -31.20
N GLU A 19 -6.30 -15.32 -31.79
CA GLU A 19 -5.01 -14.65 -31.61
C GLU A 19 -4.81 -13.31 -32.35
N MET A 20 -3.66 -12.73 -32.02
CA MET A 20 -2.90 -11.65 -32.65
C MET A 20 -3.16 -11.42 -34.15
N GLU A 21 -3.28 -10.15 -34.52
CA GLU A 21 -2.45 -9.56 -35.58
C GLU A 21 -2.35 -8.05 -35.37
N ALA A 22 -1.31 -7.43 -35.94
CA ALA A 22 -1.05 -6.00 -35.81
C ALA A 22 -1.42 -5.29 -37.12
N GLU A 23 -2.00 -4.09 -37.04
CA GLU A 23 -1.77 -3.10 -38.09
C GLU A 23 -1.91 -1.67 -37.59
N GLU A 24 -1.26 -0.79 -38.34
CA GLU A 24 -1.02 0.64 -38.11
C GLU A 24 -2.12 1.48 -38.77
N GLN A 25 -2.66 2.49 -38.08
CA GLN A 25 -3.21 3.67 -38.76
C GLN A 25 -3.39 4.91 -37.85
N LEU A 26 -3.63 6.03 -38.52
CA LEU A 26 -3.11 7.36 -38.18
C LEU A 26 -4.24 8.37 -37.91
N LEU A 27 -3.98 9.34 -37.02
CA LEU A 27 -4.63 10.65 -36.85
C LEU A 27 -6.16 10.74 -36.65
N GLY A 28 -6.55 11.33 -35.51
CA GLY A 28 -7.89 11.88 -35.25
C GLY A 28 -7.82 12.99 -34.21
N SER A 29 -8.13 14.22 -34.60
CA SER A 29 -8.00 15.45 -33.80
C SER A 29 -8.98 15.54 -32.62
N GLY A 30 -8.53 16.10 -31.49
CA GLY A 30 -9.35 16.37 -30.30
C GLY A 30 -8.85 17.60 -29.54
N GLU A 31 -9.45 18.75 -29.83
CA GLU A 31 -9.17 20.08 -29.25
C GLU A 31 -9.73 20.21 -27.83
N VAL A 32 -8.95 20.73 -26.88
CA VAL A 32 -9.44 21.27 -25.59
C VAL A 32 -8.62 22.49 -25.15
N ALA A 33 -9.33 23.49 -24.62
CA ALA A 33 -8.84 24.84 -24.43
C ALA A 33 -7.92 25.03 -23.21
N ALA A 34 -7.02 26.00 -23.32
CA ALA A 34 -6.24 26.53 -22.20
C ALA A 34 -7.01 27.64 -21.45
N VAL A 35 -6.96 27.62 -20.13
CA VAL A 35 -7.26 28.77 -19.26
C VAL A 35 -6.03 28.99 -18.39
N GLY A 36 -5.39 30.15 -18.53
CA GLY A 36 -4.25 30.56 -17.72
C GLY A 36 -4.68 31.32 -16.47
N SER A 37 -3.84 31.29 -15.44
CA SER A 37 -3.78 32.30 -14.40
C SER A 37 -2.31 32.58 -14.09
N SER A 38 -1.96 33.84 -13.98
CA SER A 38 -0.58 34.34 -14.08
C SER A 38 0.10 34.48 -12.73
N HIS A 39 1.40 34.19 -12.69
CA HIS A 39 2.30 34.76 -11.69
C HIS A 39 3.65 35.10 -12.35
N GLU A 40 4.07 36.34 -12.19
CA GLU A 40 5.16 37.00 -12.90
C GLU A 40 6.22 37.45 -11.88
N PRO A 41 7.50 37.06 -12.03
CA PRO A 41 8.56 37.56 -11.17
C PRO A 41 9.23 38.80 -11.78
N GLN A 42 9.24 39.90 -11.03
CA GLN A 42 9.85 41.18 -11.42
C GLN A 42 11.38 41.19 -11.19
N LEU A 43 12.11 41.78 -12.14
CA LEU A 43 13.48 42.29 -11.97
C LEU A 43 13.42 43.79 -11.60
N PRO A 44 14.29 44.27 -10.69
CA PRO A 44 15.25 45.32 -11.08
C PRO A 44 16.55 45.32 -10.23
N PRO A 45 17.50 46.25 -10.44
CA PRO A 45 18.02 46.79 -11.70
C PRO A 45 19.56 46.65 -11.80
N GLU A 46 20.13 46.98 -12.96
CA GLU A 46 21.58 47.08 -13.18
C GLU A 46 22.19 48.32 -12.50
N ASN A 47 23.48 48.22 -12.13
CA ASN A 47 24.35 49.39 -11.97
C ASN A 47 25.81 48.95 -12.19
N GLU A 48 26.53 49.63 -13.09
CA GLU A 48 27.90 49.30 -13.47
C GLU A 48 28.93 49.78 -12.43
N ALA A 49 30.03 49.04 -12.27
CA ALA A 49 31.28 49.53 -11.70
C ALA A 49 32.46 48.66 -12.15
N ASP A 50 33.40 49.24 -12.90
CA ASP A 50 34.66 48.62 -13.32
C ASP A 50 35.53 48.18 -12.14
N GLN A 51 36.16 47.00 -12.26
CA GLN A 51 37.44 46.70 -11.61
C GLN A 51 38.34 45.81 -12.50
N ASP A 52 39.29 46.45 -13.19
CA ASP A 52 40.47 45.83 -13.81
C ASP A 52 41.40 45.18 -12.76
N VAL A 53 41.68 43.87 -12.86
CA VAL A 53 42.97 43.25 -12.49
C VAL A 53 43.10 41.83 -13.10
N PRO A 54 44.32 41.29 -13.34
CA PRO A 54 45.07 41.57 -14.57
C PRO A 54 45.38 40.32 -15.39
N MET A 55 45.94 40.54 -16.58
CA MET A 55 46.47 39.51 -17.48
C MET A 55 47.79 38.92 -16.92
N GLU A 56 47.82 37.64 -16.56
CA GLU A 56 49.07 36.89 -16.35
C GLU A 56 49.41 36.11 -17.64
N GLU A 57 50.43 36.57 -18.36
CA GLU A 57 51.00 35.88 -19.51
C GLU A 57 52.19 35.00 -19.11
N GLU A 58 52.15 33.74 -19.56
CA GLU A 58 53.30 32.96 -20.04
C GLU A 58 54.35 32.48 -18.98
N PRO A 59 55.18 31.44 -19.26
CA PRO A 59 55.50 30.91 -20.59
C PRO A 59 55.48 29.40 -20.82
N SER A 60 55.56 29.07 -22.12
CA SER A 60 56.23 27.87 -22.66
C SER A 60 55.45 26.56 -22.64
N ALA A 61 54.41 26.49 -23.48
CA ALA A 61 54.19 25.25 -24.22
C ALA A 61 55.35 25.04 -25.21
N ALA A 62 56.13 23.99 -25.00
CA ALA A 62 57.27 23.64 -25.84
C ALA A 62 56.88 23.52 -27.33
N SER A 63 57.80 23.95 -28.20
CA SER A 63 57.70 23.86 -29.65
C SER A 63 57.22 22.50 -30.15
N THR A 64 55.99 22.44 -30.65
CA THR A 64 55.58 21.37 -31.58
C THR A 64 55.44 21.99 -32.95
N SER A 65 56.45 21.73 -33.79
CA SER A 65 56.50 22.05 -35.21
C SER A 65 55.16 21.77 -35.91
N GLN A 66 54.76 22.65 -36.82
CA GLN A 66 53.71 22.37 -37.80
C GLN A 66 54.19 21.28 -38.79
N THR A 67 54.25 20.03 -38.33
CA THR A 67 54.25 18.89 -39.25
C THR A 67 52.91 18.92 -39.99
N THR A 68 52.96 19.22 -41.28
CA THR A 68 51.79 19.17 -42.16
C THR A 68 51.32 17.71 -42.24
N LEU A 69 50.48 17.30 -41.28
CA LEU A 69 49.89 15.98 -41.22
C LEU A 69 49.37 15.62 -42.61
N THR A 70 49.83 14.47 -43.12
CA THR A 70 49.45 14.01 -44.44
C THR A 70 47.92 13.91 -44.53
N MET A 71 47.38 14.01 -45.74
CA MET A 71 45.93 13.96 -45.93
C MET A 71 45.31 12.67 -45.37
N GLU A 72 46.09 11.61 -45.20
CA GLU A 72 45.67 10.34 -44.62
C GLU A 72 45.66 10.37 -43.09
N GLU A 73 46.72 10.86 -42.44
CA GLU A 73 46.75 11.09 -40.98
C GLU A 73 45.67 12.07 -40.53
N ARG A 74 45.43 13.13 -41.31
CA ARG A 74 44.36 14.10 -41.06
C ARG A 74 42.97 13.47 -41.23
N LYS A 75 42.79 12.54 -42.19
CA LYS A 75 41.55 11.75 -42.34
C LYS A 75 41.38 10.77 -41.18
N ALA A 76 42.43 10.09 -40.74
CA ALA A 76 42.40 9.14 -39.63
C ALA A 76 42.03 9.84 -38.32
N LYS A 77 42.70 10.95 -37.98
CA LYS A 77 42.38 11.78 -36.80
C LYS A 77 40.96 12.35 -36.86
N MET A 78 40.46 12.69 -38.05
CA MET A 78 39.06 13.09 -38.25
C MET A 78 38.07 11.92 -38.12
N ALA A 79 38.45 10.70 -38.50
CA ALA A 79 37.64 9.50 -38.32
C ALA A 79 37.54 9.12 -36.83
N GLU A 80 38.66 9.13 -36.10
CA GLU A 80 38.72 8.95 -34.65
C GLU A 80 37.87 10.01 -33.92
N LEU A 81 38.00 11.29 -34.30
CA LEU A 81 37.20 12.36 -33.70
C LEU A 81 35.71 12.18 -34.00
N LYS A 82 35.33 11.74 -35.21
CA LYS A 82 33.94 11.38 -35.55
C LYS A 82 33.45 10.17 -34.73
N GLN A 83 34.26 9.13 -34.55
CA GLN A 83 33.93 7.97 -33.72
C GLN A 83 33.73 8.37 -32.26
N ARG A 84 34.65 9.15 -31.68
CA ARG A 84 34.53 9.70 -30.32
C ARG A 84 33.28 10.56 -30.17
N ARG A 85 33.00 11.44 -31.13
CA ARG A 85 31.78 12.28 -31.13
C ARG A 85 30.50 11.43 -31.21
N ALA A 86 30.50 10.38 -32.04
CA ALA A 86 29.37 9.45 -32.14
C ALA A 86 29.19 8.61 -30.86
N ALA A 87 30.29 8.17 -30.23
CA ALA A 87 30.28 7.46 -28.95
C ALA A 87 29.72 8.35 -27.83
N SER A 88 30.18 9.59 -27.70
CA SER A 88 29.63 10.57 -26.75
C SER A 88 28.14 10.85 -27.02
N HIS A 89 27.74 11.04 -28.28
CA HIS A 89 26.33 11.27 -28.61
C HIS A 89 25.45 10.04 -28.32
N LYS A 90 25.98 8.81 -28.48
CA LYS A 90 25.30 7.58 -28.09
C LYS A 90 25.20 7.44 -26.57
N ALA A 91 26.27 7.75 -25.84
CA ALA A 91 26.28 7.73 -24.38
C ALA A 91 25.28 8.74 -23.78
N ASN A 92 25.27 9.99 -24.28
CA ASN A 92 24.32 11.02 -23.85
C ASN A 92 22.86 10.64 -24.16
N ARG A 93 22.61 9.99 -25.31
CA ARG A 93 21.27 9.45 -25.61
C ARG A 93 20.90 8.30 -24.66
N ALA A 94 21.84 7.43 -24.32
CA ALA A 94 21.60 6.33 -23.39
C ALA A 94 21.31 6.86 -21.97
N SER A 95 22.08 7.84 -21.46
CA SER A 95 21.83 8.44 -20.15
C SER A 95 20.47 9.14 -20.09
N LEU A 96 20.07 9.91 -21.11
CA LEU A 96 18.74 10.53 -21.18
C LEU A 96 17.60 9.49 -21.20
N VAL A 97 17.77 8.38 -21.92
CA VAL A 97 16.79 7.27 -21.93
C VAL A 97 16.75 6.56 -20.58
N GLU A 98 17.90 6.37 -19.92
CA GLU A 98 17.95 5.79 -18.58
C GLU A 98 17.35 6.71 -17.51
N GLU A 99 17.62 8.00 -17.56
CA GLU A 99 17.08 9.01 -16.62
C GLU A 99 15.58 9.14 -16.77
N SER A 100 15.07 9.24 -18.01
CA SER A 100 13.63 9.22 -18.25
C SER A 100 13.00 7.89 -17.82
N ALA A 101 13.63 6.74 -18.09
CA ALA A 101 13.14 5.45 -17.59
C ALA A 101 13.13 5.39 -16.06
N LYS A 102 14.20 5.85 -15.38
CA LYS A 102 14.29 5.94 -13.92
C LYS A 102 13.21 6.86 -13.33
N ALA A 103 12.92 8.00 -13.98
CA ALA A 103 11.87 8.92 -13.59
C ALA A 103 10.45 8.34 -13.77
N GLN A 104 10.23 7.43 -14.72
CA GLN A 104 8.96 6.72 -14.89
C GLN A 104 8.77 5.54 -13.92
N ILE A 105 9.79 5.11 -13.16
CA ILE A 105 9.63 4.05 -12.16
C ILE A 105 8.94 4.62 -10.92
N SER A 106 7.65 4.31 -10.75
CA SER A 106 6.93 4.63 -9.53
C SER A 106 7.52 3.89 -8.31
N ALA A 107 7.34 4.43 -7.10
CA ALA A 107 7.76 3.76 -5.86
C ALA A 107 7.16 2.34 -5.71
N ARG A 108 5.98 2.09 -6.29
CA ARG A 108 5.34 0.76 -6.29
C ARG A 108 6.06 -0.21 -7.24
N ASP A 109 6.56 0.27 -8.37
CA ASP A 109 7.27 -0.54 -9.35
C ASP A 109 8.72 -0.76 -8.93
N ALA A 110 9.38 0.23 -8.32
CA ALA A 110 10.65 0.06 -7.61
C ALA A 110 10.56 -1.05 -6.55
N ALA A 111 9.55 -1.02 -5.68
CA ALA A 111 9.32 -2.06 -4.67
C ALA A 111 8.91 -3.43 -5.26
N ARG A 112 8.43 -3.49 -6.52
CA ARG A 112 8.22 -4.76 -7.24
C ARG A 112 9.54 -5.31 -7.77
N LEU A 113 10.35 -4.46 -8.39
CA LEU A 113 11.67 -4.81 -8.91
C LEU A 113 12.62 -5.24 -7.80
N GLU A 114 12.60 -4.57 -6.64
CA GLU A 114 13.39 -4.96 -5.47
C GLU A 114 13.02 -6.36 -4.96
N LYS A 115 11.73 -6.71 -4.93
CA LYS A 115 11.27 -8.06 -4.57
C LYS A 115 11.68 -9.11 -5.60
N GLN A 116 11.68 -8.76 -6.89
CA GLN A 116 12.17 -9.64 -7.95
C GLN A 116 13.69 -9.86 -7.84
N ARG A 117 14.46 -8.80 -7.55
CA ARG A 117 15.91 -8.89 -7.29
C ARG A 117 16.22 -9.78 -6.09
N LYS A 118 15.58 -9.52 -4.93
CA LYS A 118 15.75 -10.35 -3.72
C LYS A 118 15.36 -11.82 -3.95
N LEU A 119 14.32 -12.08 -4.73
CA LEU A 119 13.94 -13.44 -5.12
C LEU A 119 14.99 -14.09 -6.04
N ALA A 120 15.52 -13.35 -7.02
CA ALA A 120 16.58 -13.83 -7.91
C ALA A 120 17.88 -14.09 -7.14
N GLU A 121 18.25 -13.22 -6.19
CA GLU A 121 19.38 -13.39 -5.28
C GLU A 121 19.21 -14.65 -4.42
N MET A 122 18.03 -14.84 -3.80
CA MET A 122 17.73 -16.05 -3.01
C MET A 122 17.81 -17.33 -3.87
N LEU A 123 17.27 -17.31 -5.09
CA LEU A 123 17.38 -18.44 -6.01
C LEU A 123 18.82 -18.70 -6.43
N ARG A 124 19.62 -17.65 -6.68
CA ARG A 124 21.04 -17.76 -6.99
C ARG A 124 21.81 -18.37 -5.80
N THR A 125 21.65 -17.85 -4.60
CA THR A 125 22.33 -18.40 -3.41
C THR A 125 21.92 -19.85 -3.11
N LYS A 126 20.68 -20.24 -3.47
CA LYS A 126 20.24 -21.64 -3.35
C LYS A 126 20.90 -22.51 -4.42
N ALA A 127 20.96 -22.07 -5.67
CA ALA A 127 21.65 -22.78 -6.75
C ALA A 127 23.16 -22.92 -6.47
N ASP A 128 23.81 -21.85 -6.03
CA ASP A 128 25.23 -21.85 -5.60
C ASP A 128 25.47 -22.90 -4.48
N ALA A 129 24.51 -23.08 -3.56
CA ALA A 129 24.59 -24.07 -2.48
C ALA A 129 24.27 -25.51 -2.93
N GLU A 130 23.36 -25.68 -3.90
CA GLU A 130 23.08 -26.97 -4.55
C GLU A 130 24.29 -27.45 -5.38
N GLU A 131 24.95 -26.56 -6.13
CA GLU A 131 26.19 -26.86 -6.87
C GLU A 131 27.34 -27.24 -5.93
N LYS A 132 27.42 -26.59 -4.77
CA LYS A 132 28.39 -26.94 -3.70
C LYS A 132 28.06 -28.27 -2.99
N GLY A 133 26.88 -28.86 -3.23
CA GLY A 133 26.44 -30.11 -2.59
C GLY A 133 25.90 -29.94 -1.16
N GLU A 134 25.60 -28.71 -0.73
CA GLU A 134 25.11 -28.38 0.61
C GLU A 134 23.73 -27.68 0.57
N PRO A 135 22.66 -28.33 0.05
CA PRO A 135 21.36 -27.68 -0.16
C PRO A 135 20.73 -27.11 1.12
N ASP A 136 21.01 -27.72 2.27
CA ASP A 136 20.49 -27.30 3.58
C ASP A 136 21.27 -26.14 4.21
N ALA A 137 22.45 -25.76 3.69
CA ALA A 137 23.30 -24.74 4.33
C ALA A 137 22.61 -23.37 4.39
N VAL A 138 21.88 -23.01 3.33
CA VAL A 138 21.15 -21.74 3.22
C VAL A 138 19.99 -21.66 4.23
N GLU A 139 19.23 -22.75 4.41
CA GLU A 139 18.15 -22.78 5.40
C GLU A 139 18.70 -22.87 6.84
N ARG A 140 19.81 -23.60 7.05
CA ARG A 140 20.49 -23.66 8.35
C ARG A 140 20.99 -22.28 8.80
N ALA A 141 21.56 -21.49 7.88
CA ALA A 141 21.99 -20.12 8.16
C ALA A 141 20.81 -19.23 8.56
N LYS A 142 19.70 -19.24 7.81
CA LYS A 142 18.47 -18.50 8.17
C LYS A 142 17.90 -18.93 9.53
N ASN A 143 17.94 -20.22 9.85
CA ASN A 143 17.46 -20.72 11.15
C ASN A 143 18.36 -20.25 12.31
N TRP A 144 19.63 -19.92 12.06
CA TRP A 144 20.53 -19.32 13.06
C TRP A 144 20.32 -17.81 13.23
N GLU A 145 19.75 -17.12 12.23
CA GLU A 145 19.36 -15.71 12.32
C GLU A 145 18.15 -15.48 13.24
N TRP A 146 17.32 -16.51 13.47
CA TRP A 146 16.17 -16.42 14.36
C TRP A 146 16.58 -16.38 15.84
N THR A 147 16.39 -15.20 16.43
CA THR A 147 16.53 -15.02 17.88
C THR A 147 15.40 -15.73 18.64
N ILE A 148 15.68 -16.14 19.87
CA ILE A 148 14.69 -16.78 20.76
C ILE A 148 13.46 -15.86 20.93
N GLU A 149 13.68 -14.55 21.11
CA GLU A 149 12.62 -13.55 21.23
C GLU A 149 11.73 -13.44 19.97
N GLU A 150 12.32 -13.54 18.78
CA GLU A 150 11.57 -13.55 17.53
C GLU A 150 10.72 -14.81 17.40
N ASN A 151 11.26 -15.99 17.71
CA ASN A 151 10.49 -17.24 17.72
C ASN A 151 9.34 -17.17 18.74
N ASP A 152 9.60 -16.70 19.95
CA ASP A 152 8.60 -16.48 21.00
C ASP A 152 7.45 -15.57 20.51
N ASN A 153 7.79 -14.48 19.84
CA ASN A 153 6.82 -13.52 19.30
C ASN A 153 6.06 -14.10 18.09
N TRP A 154 6.71 -14.94 17.29
CA TRP A 154 6.10 -15.69 16.20
C TRP A 154 5.11 -16.75 16.71
N GLU A 155 5.46 -17.51 17.73
CA GLU A 155 4.57 -18.47 18.39
C GLU A 155 3.37 -17.77 19.04
N LYS A 156 3.59 -16.67 19.78
CA LYS A 156 2.53 -15.82 20.32
C LYS A 156 1.59 -15.32 19.20
N LYS A 157 2.11 -14.98 18.03
CA LYS A 157 1.34 -14.55 16.84
C LYS A 157 0.55 -15.71 16.21
N LEU A 158 1.14 -16.91 16.11
CA LEU A 158 0.49 -18.14 15.66
C LEU A 158 -0.66 -18.56 16.59
N ALA A 159 -0.40 -18.66 17.89
CA ALA A 159 -1.42 -18.96 18.90
C ALA A 159 -2.56 -17.91 18.90
N ARG A 160 -2.22 -16.63 18.70
CA ARG A 160 -3.21 -15.55 18.54
C ARG A 160 -3.99 -15.65 17.22
N LYS A 161 -3.44 -16.24 16.16
CA LYS A 161 -4.13 -16.54 14.89
C LYS A 161 -5.07 -17.75 15.06
N ALA A 162 -4.58 -18.84 15.64
CA ALA A 162 -5.36 -20.04 15.94
C ALA A 162 -6.61 -19.72 16.78
N ARG A 163 -6.45 -18.98 17.89
CA ARG A 163 -7.59 -18.52 18.71
C ARG A 163 -8.59 -17.60 18.00
N ARG A 164 -8.23 -16.99 16.86
CA ARG A 164 -9.16 -16.18 16.04
C ARG A 164 -9.75 -16.94 14.84
N ALA A 165 -9.23 -18.14 14.54
CA ALA A 165 -9.63 -18.96 13.39
C ALA A 165 -10.96 -19.70 13.60
N ASP A 166 -11.49 -19.73 14.83
CA ASP A 166 -12.86 -20.17 15.06
C ASP A 166 -13.84 -19.17 14.43
N PHE A 167 -14.53 -19.59 13.37
CA PHE A 167 -15.56 -18.81 12.68
C PHE A 167 -16.99 -19.21 13.06
N GLN A 168 -17.16 -20.20 13.94
CA GLN A 168 -18.47 -20.66 14.38
C GLN A 168 -19.17 -19.56 15.20
N PHE A 169 -20.49 -19.47 15.03
CA PHE A 169 -21.33 -18.69 15.93
C PHE A 169 -21.74 -19.56 17.12
N HIS A 170 -21.44 -19.09 18.33
CA HIS A 170 -21.81 -19.75 19.59
C HIS A 170 -22.92 -18.97 20.29
N ASP A 171 -22.67 -17.69 20.55
CA ASP A 171 -23.55 -16.77 21.27
C ASP A 171 -23.23 -15.31 20.89
N ASP A 172 -24.20 -14.42 21.07
CA ASP A 172 -24.09 -12.99 20.78
C ASP A 172 -23.09 -12.27 21.71
N ALA A 173 -22.99 -12.64 23.00
CA ALA A 173 -21.97 -12.06 23.89
C ALA A 173 -20.56 -12.53 23.51
N HIS A 174 -20.40 -13.76 23.02
CA HIS A 174 -19.12 -14.19 22.41
C HIS A 174 -18.80 -13.40 21.13
N ALA A 175 -19.78 -13.22 20.24
CA ALA A 175 -19.62 -12.44 19.01
C ALA A 175 -19.28 -10.97 19.29
N ALA A 176 -19.92 -10.35 20.29
CA ALA A 176 -19.64 -8.99 20.76
C ALA A 176 -18.21 -8.87 21.31
N ARG A 177 -17.78 -9.77 22.21
CA ARG A 177 -16.40 -9.80 22.72
C ARG A 177 -15.36 -9.97 21.61
N LYS A 178 -15.64 -10.82 20.60
CA LYS A 178 -14.75 -11.00 19.43
C LYS A 178 -14.63 -9.72 18.59
N ARG A 179 -15.72 -8.96 18.43
CA ARG A 179 -15.72 -7.64 17.75
C ARG A 179 -14.94 -6.61 18.56
N TYR A 180 -15.25 -6.45 19.85
CA TYR A 180 -14.55 -5.52 20.74
C TYR A 180 -13.03 -5.77 20.76
N LYS A 181 -12.59 -7.03 20.92
CA LYS A 181 -11.17 -7.38 20.86
C LYS A 181 -10.50 -7.03 19.53
N LYS A 182 -11.22 -7.17 18.41
CA LYS A 182 -10.73 -6.77 17.10
C LYS A 182 -10.65 -5.24 16.97
N ASP A 183 -11.59 -4.51 17.54
CA ASP A 183 -11.56 -3.04 17.54
C ASP A 183 -10.39 -2.53 18.38
N LEU A 184 -10.07 -3.17 19.52
CA LEU A 184 -8.85 -2.89 20.28
C LEU A 184 -7.56 -3.12 19.46
N ASP A 185 -7.50 -4.15 18.61
CA ASP A 185 -6.35 -4.35 17.68
C ASP A 185 -6.25 -3.22 16.61
N LEU A 186 -7.32 -2.46 16.37
CA LEU A 186 -7.39 -1.38 15.36
C LEU A 186 -7.22 0.03 15.94
N ILE A 187 -7.53 0.23 17.22
CA ILE A 187 -7.39 1.53 17.90
C ILE A 187 -5.90 1.83 18.10
N LYS A 188 -5.45 2.96 17.56
CA LYS A 188 -4.13 3.53 17.82
C LYS A 188 -4.31 4.75 18.72
N PRO A 189 -3.88 4.71 19.99
CA PRO A 189 -3.97 5.87 20.88
C PRO A 189 -3.01 6.97 20.43
N ASP A 190 -3.43 8.22 20.56
CA ASP A 190 -2.58 9.39 20.36
C ASP A 190 -1.84 9.69 21.66
N LEU A 191 -0.60 9.21 21.74
CA LEU A 191 0.25 9.37 22.93
C LEU A 191 0.66 10.83 23.17
N VAL A 192 0.72 11.66 22.12
CA VAL A 192 1.12 13.07 22.26
C VAL A 192 -0.02 13.88 22.87
N ALA A 193 -1.24 13.70 22.36
CA ALA A 193 -2.43 14.32 22.95
C ALA A 193 -2.67 13.85 24.39
N TYR A 194 -2.49 12.55 24.67
CA TYR A 194 -2.59 12.00 26.02
C TYR A 194 -1.51 12.56 26.96
N ASN A 195 -0.25 12.61 26.53
CA ASN A 195 0.83 13.14 27.35
C ASN A 195 0.64 14.63 27.67
N ARG A 196 0.16 15.46 26.71
CA ARG A 196 -0.18 16.86 26.98
C ARG A 196 -1.31 17.02 28.01
N GLN A 197 -2.35 16.19 27.93
CA GLN A 197 -3.42 16.17 28.94
C GLN A 197 -2.90 15.73 30.32
N LYS A 198 -1.96 14.79 30.34
CA LYS A 198 -1.29 14.33 31.56
C LYS A 198 -0.33 15.36 32.15
N GLU A 199 0.41 16.10 31.32
CA GLU A 199 1.27 17.22 31.74
C GLU A 199 0.43 18.28 32.45
N LEU A 200 -0.64 18.76 31.80
CA LEU A 200 -1.57 19.75 32.36
C LEU A 200 -2.21 19.27 33.67
N ALA A 201 -2.66 18.01 33.74
CA ALA A 201 -3.31 17.48 34.92
C ALA A 201 -2.36 17.21 36.10
N MET A 202 -1.09 16.88 35.84
CA MET A 202 -0.08 16.71 36.90
C MET A 202 0.67 18.01 37.22
N GLY A 203 0.32 19.14 36.59
CA GLY A 203 1.00 20.43 36.77
C GLY A 203 2.44 20.47 36.25
N LEU A 204 2.82 19.57 35.33
CA LEU A 204 4.12 19.55 34.70
C LEU A 204 4.22 20.61 33.60
N VAL A 205 5.45 21.07 33.34
CA VAL A 205 5.72 22.00 32.24
C VAL A 205 5.32 21.36 30.90
N PRO A 206 4.56 22.04 30.03
CA PRO A 206 4.21 21.53 28.71
C PRO A 206 5.47 21.13 27.92
N GLY A 207 5.53 19.87 27.46
CA GLY A 207 6.72 19.31 26.83
C GLY A 207 7.48 18.27 27.68
N SER A 208 7.33 18.29 29.02
CA SER A 208 8.11 17.45 29.95
C SER A 208 7.95 15.92 29.72
N LEU A 209 6.77 15.46 29.29
CA LEU A 209 6.50 14.05 28.95
C LEU A 209 6.60 13.76 27.44
N THR A 210 6.95 14.76 26.62
CA THR A 210 7.05 14.61 25.15
C THR A 210 8.46 14.90 24.60
N GLY A 211 9.35 15.52 25.37
CA GLY A 211 10.77 15.68 25.06
C GLY A 211 11.66 15.38 26.28
N PHE A 212 12.75 14.64 26.07
CA PHE A 212 13.73 14.34 27.12
C PHE A 212 14.65 15.55 27.35
N ASN A 213 14.50 16.21 28.50
CA ASN A 213 15.39 17.29 28.96
C ASN A 213 16.12 16.85 30.24
N PRO A 214 17.47 16.72 30.23
CA PRO A 214 18.21 16.11 31.35
C PRO A 214 18.39 17.01 32.59
N ASN A 215 17.98 18.28 32.54
CA ASN A 215 18.20 19.26 33.62
C ASN A 215 16.93 19.61 34.43
N ASP A 216 15.77 19.05 34.11
CA ASP A 216 14.50 19.49 34.70
C ASP A 216 14.13 18.67 35.96
N GLN A 217 14.73 19.04 37.11
CA GLN A 217 14.27 18.59 38.43
C GLN A 217 13.55 19.73 39.15
N MET A 218 12.21 19.74 39.08
CA MET A 218 11.37 20.52 39.97
C MET A 218 10.32 19.66 40.66
N ILE A 219 10.12 19.93 41.95
CA ILE A 219 9.10 19.29 42.80
C ILE A 219 7.87 20.20 42.78
N PRO A 220 6.71 19.74 42.31
CA PRO A 220 5.55 20.59 42.13
C PRO A 220 4.68 20.65 43.42
N THR A 221 4.14 21.83 43.73
CA THR A 221 3.38 22.17 44.95
C THR A 221 1.87 22.33 44.69
N ALA A 222 0.93 21.99 45.57
CA ALA A 222 0.90 21.03 46.68
C ALA A 222 -0.55 20.61 47.05
N ALA A 223 -1.58 21.09 46.33
CA ALA A 223 -3.00 20.78 46.58
C ALA A 223 -3.85 20.79 45.28
N GLU A 224 -3.85 21.89 44.52
CA GLU A 224 -4.56 21.95 43.23
C GLU A 224 -4.04 20.91 42.22
N GLN A 225 -2.75 20.60 42.25
CA GLN A 225 -2.14 19.55 41.43
C GLN A 225 -2.55 18.13 41.86
N GLN A 226 -2.84 17.93 43.15
CA GLN A 226 -3.39 16.66 43.63
C GLN A 226 -4.82 16.50 43.11
N GLN A 227 -5.64 17.54 43.22
CA GLN A 227 -7.00 17.58 42.64
C GLN A 227 -6.97 17.42 41.12
N ALA A 228 -6.03 18.04 40.41
CA ALA A 228 -5.89 17.91 38.96
C ALA A 228 -5.42 16.50 38.53
N ALA A 229 -4.55 15.86 39.33
CA ALA A 229 -4.14 14.47 39.10
C ALA A 229 -5.29 13.48 39.40
N GLU A 230 -6.06 13.69 40.48
CA GLU A 230 -7.31 12.97 40.78
C GLU A 230 -8.36 13.16 39.67
N ASN A 231 -8.43 14.36 39.08
CA ASN A 231 -9.29 14.67 37.94
C ASN A 231 -8.89 13.95 36.64
N LEU A 232 -7.64 13.51 36.50
CA LEU A 232 -7.17 12.64 35.40
C LEU A 232 -7.39 11.16 35.72
N TYR A 233 -7.05 10.75 36.93
CA TYR A 233 -7.16 9.37 37.42
C TYR A 233 -8.48 9.15 38.18
N ARG A 234 -9.59 9.41 37.49
CA ARG A 234 -10.94 9.35 38.07
C ARG A 234 -11.33 7.93 38.52
N ASP A 235 -11.72 7.81 39.78
CA ASP A 235 -12.36 6.62 40.34
C ASP A 235 -13.89 6.62 40.09
N ALA A 236 -14.52 5.46 40.29
CA ALA A 236 -15.97 5.25 40.18
C ALA A 236 -16.81 6.21 41.06
N ASN A 237 -16.24 6.75 42.14
CA ASN A 237 -16.91 7.67 43.06
C ASN A 237 -16.74 9.16 42.71
N THR A 238 -16.01 9.51 41.63
CA THR A 238 -15.83 10.92 41.26
C THR A 238 -17.12 11.53 40.70
N LEU A 239 -17.59 12.62 41.33
CA LEU A 239 -18.86 13.27 40.96
C LEU A 239 -18.79 14.06 39.63
N ILE A 240 -17.58 14.23 39.08
CA ILE A 240 -17.34 15.06 37.91
C ILE A 240 -17.66 14.24 36.64
N TYR A 241 -18.82 14.49 36.04
CA TYR A 241 -19.31 13.81 34.86
C TYR A 241 -19.92 14.80 33.86
N GLY A 242 -19.53 14.71 32.58
CA GLY A 242 -20.08 15.54 31.49
C GLY A 242 -19.19 16.69 31.00
N ASP A 243 -18.10 17.02 31.69
CA ASP A 243 -17.25 18.18 31.35
C ASP A 243 -16.44 18.01 30.06
N ASN A 244 -16.23 16.78 29.59
CA ASN A 244 -15.42 16.51 28.41
C ASN A 244 -16.16 16.94 27.13
N LYS A 245 -15.66 18.01 26.51
CA LYS A 245 -16.07 18.44 25.16
C LYS A 245 -15.00 17.99 24.17
N PRO A 246 -15.16 16.84 23.49
CA PRO A 246 -14.18 16.35 22.54
C PRO A 246 -14.07 17.29 21.33
N SER A 247 -12.87 17.37 20.77
CA SER A 247 -12.62 18.09 19.51
C SER A 247 -13.37 17.45 18.34
N GLU A 248 -13.69 18.24 17.32
CA GLU A 248 -14.36 17.77 16.10
C GLU A 248 -13.59 16.62 15.44
N GLU A 249 -12.25 16.68 15.41
CA GLU A 249 -11.39 15.60 14.92
C GLU A 249 -11.53 14.27 15.70
N GLN A 250 -11.86 14.32 16.99
CA GLN A 250 -12.13 13.11 17.79
C GLN A 250 -13.51 12.55 17.45
N ILE A 251 -14.51 13.41 17.24
CA ILE A 251 -15.85 13.03 16.80
C ILE A 251 -15.78 12.37 15.42
N ASP A 252 -15.09 12.99 14.44
CA ASP A 252 -14.93 12.47 13.08
C ASP A 252 -14.19 11.13 13.03
N ARG A 253 -13.20 10.92 13.91
CA ARG A 253 -12.53 9.61 14.08
C ARG A 253 -13.53 8.52 14.51
N VAL A 254 -14.45 8.84 15.42
CA VAL A 254 -15.50 7.91 15.88
C VAL A 254 -16.55 7.68 14.79
N VAL A 255 -17.06 8.74 14.15
CA VAL A 255 -18.04 8.64 13.06
C VAL A 255 -17.49 7.81 11.89
N SER A 256 -16.23 8.05 11.50
CA SER A 256 -15.51 7.25 10.50
C SER A 256 -15.42 5.77 10.87
N LYS A 257 -15.25 5.45 12.16
CA LYS A 257 -15.22 4.06 12.66
C LYS A 257 -16.61 3.42 12.59
N LEU A 258 -17.67 4.13 12.98
CA LEU A 258 -19.06 3.66 12.93
C LEU A 258 -19.53 3.40 11.48
N ASN A 259 -19.17 4.26 10.54
CA ASN A 259 -19.48 4.08 9.12
C ASN A 259 -18.80 2.80 8.57
N ARG A 260 -17.51 2.61 8.86
CA ARG A 260 -16.76 1.39 8.49
C ARG A 260 -17.36 0.12 9.10
N ASP A 261 -17.92 0.19 10.31
CA ASP A 261 -18.57 -0.97 10.95
C ASP A 261 -19.95 -1.27 10.37
N THR A 262 -20.70 -0.25 10.00
CA THR A 262 -21.97 -0.36 9.27
C THR A 262 -21.74 -1.06 7.91
N GLU A 263 -20.71 -0.65 7.17
CA GLU A 263 -20.30 -1.34 5.94
C GLU A 263 -19.92 -2.81 6.16
N LYS A 264 -19.13 -3.12 7.20
CA LYS A 264 -18.76 -4.51 7.55
C LYS A 264 -19.99 -5.34 7.88
N LYS A 265 -20.96 -4.77 8.59
CA LYS A 265 -22.23 -5.43 8.95
C LYS A 265 -23.07 -5.73 7.70
N ALA A 266 -23.19 -4.78 6.77
CA ALA A 266 -23.86 -5.00 5.48
C ALA A 266 -23.17 -6.09 4.64
N LYS A 267 -21.84 -6.11 4.61
CA LYS A 267 -21.01 -7.06 3.85
C LYS A 267 -20.80 -8.42 4.54
N PHE A 268 -21.49 -8.68 5.67
CA PHE A 268 -21.37 -9.93 6.45
C PHE A 268 -22.06 -11.11 5.76
N SER A 269 -23.27 -10.91 5.25
CA SER A 269 -23.95 -11.89 4.39
C SER A 269 -23.55 -11.67 2.94
N ARG A 270 -22.97 -12.67 2.29
CA ARG A 270 -22.50 -12.61 0.89
C ARG A 270 -23.26 -13.62 0.04
N LYS A 271 -23.73 -13.20 -1.15
CA LYS A 271 -24.29 -14.12 -2.16
C LYS A 271 -23.21 -15.10 -2.58
N ARG A 272 -23.52 -16.40 -2.67
CA ARG A 272 -22.59 -17.42 -3.20
C ARG A 272 -22.79 -17.51 -4.71
N THR A 273 -21.70 -17.64 -5.47
CA THR A 273 -21.70 -17.71 -6.93
C THR A 273 -22.28 -19.00 -7.48
N ASN A 274 -22.10 -20.12 -6.77
CA ASN A 274 -22.55 -21.46 -7.19
C ASN A 274 -24.09 -21.63 -7.21
N GLU A 275 -24.85 -20.57 -6.93
CA GLU A 275 -26.32 -20.59 -6.89
C GLU A 275 -26.97 -20.30 -8.26
N GLU A 276 -26.16 -19.96 -9.28
CA GLU A 276 -26.63 -19.57 -10.63
C GLU A 276 -26.41 -20.64 -11.71
N THR A 277 -25.61 -21.67 -11.42
CA THR A 277 -25.18 -22.70 -12.38
C THR A 277 -25.76 -24.10 -12.12
N GLY A 278 -26.64 -24.25 -11.12
CA GLY A 278 -27.27 -25.52 -10.75
C GLY A 278 -28.74 -25.58 -11.16
N ASP A 279 -29.33 -26.78 -11.11
CA ASP A 279 -30.73 -26.99 -11.47
C ASP A 279 -31.70 -26.15 -10.62
N ILE A 280 -32.63 -25.48 -11.30
CA ILE A 280 -33.56 -24.54 -10.69
C ILE A 280 -34.73 -25.31 -10.07
N THR A 281 -34.57 -25.69 -8.80
CA THR A 281 -35.59 -26.42 -8.01
C THR A 281 -36.70 -25.54 -7.42
N TYR A 282 -36.80 -24.25 -7.82
CA TYR A 282 -37.68 -23.26 -7.19
C TYR A 282 -38.38 -22.36 -8.20
N ILE A 283 -39.61 -21.96 -7.88
CA ILE A 283 -40.44 -21.07 -8.73
C ILE A 283 -40.29 -19.59 -8.33
N ASN A 284 -40.05 -19.31 -7.03
CA ASN A 284 -39.89 -17.94 -6.52
C ASN A 284 -38.74 -17.86 -5.49
N GLU A 285 -38.31 -16.63 -5.15
CA GLU A 285 -37.16 -16.39 -4.26
C GLU A 285 -37.39 -16.89 -2.81
N GLN A 286 -38.64 -16.85 -2.32
CA GLN A 286 -38.97 -17.38 -0.99
C GLN A 286 -38.81 -18.90 -0.95
N ASN A 287 -39.27 -19.59 -1.99
CA ASN A 287 -39.11 -21.04 -2.19
C ASN A 287 -37.63 -21.40 -2.36
N ARG A 288 -36.83 -20.58 -3.07
CA ARG A 288 -35.37 -20.74 -3.13
C ARG A 288 -34.72 -20.71 -1.75
N VAL A 289 -35.09 -19.73 -0.90
CA VAL A 289 -34.59 -19.62 0.47
C VAL A 289 -35.07 -20.78 1.35
N PHE A 290 -36.31 -21.26 1.13
CA PHE A 290 -36.87 -22.43 1.82
C PHE A 290 -36.13 -23.72 1.43
N ASN A 291 -36.00 -24.04 0.14
CA ASN A 291 -35.25 -25.21 -0.35
C ASN A 291 -33.79 -25.17 0.13
N LYS A 292 -33.16 -23.99 0.14
CA LYS A 292 -31.81 -23.79 0.72
C LYS A 292 -31.77 -23.91 2.26
N LYS A 293 -32.89 -23.79 2.97
CA LYS A 293 -32.99 -24.12 4.39
C LYS A 293 -33.09 -25.65 4.55
N ILE A 294 -33.99 -26.29 3.81
CA ILE A 294 -34.16 -27.76 3.80
C ILE A 294 -32.84 -28.46 3.47
N GLY A 295 -32.15 -28.06 2.40
CA GLY A 295 -30.89 -28.68 2.00
C GLY A 295 -29.82 -28.71 3.10
N ARG A 296 -29.66 -27.61 3.87
CA ARG A 296 -28.69 -27.56 4.99
C ARG A 296 -28.92 -28.61 6.07
N TYR A 297 -30.15 -29.08 6.27
CA TYR A 297 -30.49 -30.07 7.28
C TYR A 297 -30.60 -31.48 6.69
N TYR A 298 -31.17 -31.60 5.49
CA TYR A 298 -31.58 -32.89 4.93
C TYR A 298 -30.67 -33.43 3.83
N ASP A 299 -29.86 -32.60 3.14
CA ASP A 299 -29.00 -33.07 2.03
C ASP A 299 -28.00 -34.15 2.46
N LYS A 300 -27.58 -34.13 3.74
CA LYS A 300 -26.70 -35.17 4.32
C LYS A 300 -27.37 -36.56 4.33
N TYR A 301 -28.70 -36.61 4.45
CA TYR A 301 -29.48 -37.85 4.58
C TYR A 301 -30.18 -38.23 3.27
N THR A 302 -30.40 -37.29 2.36
CA THR A 302 -31.10 -37.52 1.07
C THR A 302 -30.17 -37.61 -0.14
N ALA A 303 -28.85 -37.62 0.07
CA ALA A 303 -27.85 -37.69 -0.99
C ALA A 303 -28.03 -38.93 -1.90
N GLU A 304 -28.30 -40.10 -1.32
CA GLU A 304 -28.53 -41.36 -2.07
C GLU A 304 -29.81 -41.29 -2.91
N LEU A 305 -30.91 -40.80 -2.31
CA LEU A 305 -32.17 -40.58 -3.03
C LEU A 305 -31.97 -39.65 -4.22
N ARG A 306 -31.25 -38.53 -4.04
CA ARG A 306 -30.92 -37.59 -5.11
C ARG A 306 -30.09 -38.25 -6.21
N ALA A 307 -29.04 -38.98 -5.85
CA ALA A 307 -28.23 -39.72 -6.82
C ALA A 307 -29.05 -40.77 -7.60
N ASN A 308 -30.02 -41.43 -6.95
CA ASN A 308 -30.91 -42.38 -7.61
C ASN A 308 -31.90 -41.70 -8.57
N PHE A 309 -32.40 -40.50 -8.25
CA PHE A 309 -33.18 -39.69 -9.20
C PHE A 309 -32.34 -39.24 -10.39
N GLU A 310 -31.12 -38.76 -10.16
CA GLU A 310 -30.16 -38.38 -11.22
C GLU A 310 -29.74 -39.58 -12.10
N ARG A 311 -29.72 -40.79 -11.54
CA ARG A 311 -29.44 -42.06 -12.24
C ARG A 311 -30.66 -42.66 -12.95
N GLY A 312 -31.84 -42.06 -12.84
CA GLY A 312 -33.05 -42.53 -13.53
C GLY A 312 -33.83 -43.64 -12.80
N THR A 313 -33.93 -43.56 -11.46
CA THR A 313 -34.82 -44.42 -10.63
C THR A 313 -34.62 -45.93 -10.80
N ALA A 314 -33.38 -46.37 -11.02
CA ALA A 314 -33.01 -47.76 -10.81
C ALA A 314 -32.94 -48.05 -9.31
N LEU A 315 -33.78 -48.98 -8.85
CA LEU A 315 -33.72 -49.63 -7.52
C LEU A 315 -32.61 -50.69 -7.52
#